data_AF-A0AAW7WF26-F1
#
_entry.id   AF-A0AAW7WF26-F1
#
_cell.length_a   1.000
_cell.length_b   1.000
_cell.length_c   1.000
_cell.angle_alpha   90.00
_cell.angle_beta   90.00
_cell.angle_gamma   90.00
#
_symmetry.space_group_name_H-M   'P 1'
#
loop_
_entity.id
_entity.type
_entity.pdbx_description
1 polymer ?
#
loop_
_entity_poly.entity_id
_entity_poly.type
_entity_poly.pdbx_seq_one_letter_code
_entity_poly.pdbx_strand_id
1 'polypeptide(L)' 'MNLSLPQQFEAESIKRSIDDTDDLDTLKALARELADLYIRQRAATAWVIAEK' A
#
# COMPACT_ATOMS: atom_id res chain seq x y z
N MET A 1 -1.83 -15.48 -5.11
CA MET A 1 -0.97 -15.50 -3.91
C MET A 1 -1.85 -15.20 -2.71
N ASN A 2 -1.89 -16.09 -1.71
CA ASN A 2 -2.57 -15.78 -0.45
C ASN A 2 -1.64 -14.92 0.41
N LEU A 3 -2.16 -13.81 0.95
CA LEU A 3 -1.44 -13.00 1.93
C LEU A 3 -1.21 -13.83 3.20
N SER A 4 -0.04 -13.68 3.82
CA SER A 4 0.22 -14.23 5.15
C SER A 4 -0.69 -13.54 6.18
N LEU A 5 -0.95 -14.20 7.32
CA LEU A 5 -1.80 -13.63 8.37
C LEU A 5 -1.33 -12.23 8.83
N PRO A 6 -0.02 -11.96 9.05
CA PRO A 6 0.46 -10.61 9.34
C PRO A 6 0.13 -9.58 8.25
N GLN A 7 0.28 -9.96 6.98
CA GLN A 7 -0.03 -9.08 5.84
C GLN A 7 -1.53 -8.77 5.74
N GLN A 8 -2.38 -9.71 6.16
CA GLN A 8 -3.82 -9.48 6.23
C GLN A 8 -4.16 -8.45 7.30
N PHE A 9 -3.55 -8.54 8.49
CA PHE A 9 -3.75 -7.53 9.55
C PHE A 9 -3.28 -6.14 9.14
N GLU A 10 -2.12 -6.05 8.49
CA GLU A 10 -1.59 -4.79 7.97
C GLU A 10 -2.55 -4.17 6.95
N ALA A 11 -3.08 -4.98 6.02
CA ALA A 11 -4.06 -4.52 5.04
C ALA A 11 -5.34 -3.98 5.69
N GLU A 12 -5.86 -4.67 6.72
CA GLU A 12 -7.03 -4.21 7.47
C GLU A 12 -6.75 -2.93 8.28
N SER A 13 -5.54 -2.77 8.82
CA SER A 13 -5.14 -1.55 9.50
C SER A 13 -5.16 -0.35 8.56
N ILE A 14 -4.61 -0.50 7.35
CA ILE A 14 -4.60 0.55 6.33
C ILE A 14 -6.02 0.92 5.91
N LYS A 15 -6.88 -0.08 5.65
CA LYS A 15 -8.29 0.16 5.31
C LYS A 15 -9.01 0.95 6.39
N ARG A 16 -8.84 0.56 7.65
CA ARG A 16 -9.45 1.27 8.78
C ARG A 16 -8.96 2.71 8.88
N SER A 17 -7.67 2.96 8.68
CA SER A 17 -7.15 4.34 8.65
C SER A 17 -7.77 5.18 7.54
N ILE A 18 -8.08 4.60 6.37
CA ILE A 18 -8.79 5.29 5.30
C ILE A 18 -10.24 5.59 5.72
N ASP A 19 -10.94 4.58 6.23
CA ASP A 19 -12.36 4.68 6.59
C ASP A 19 -12.62 5.66 7.76
N ASP A 20 -11.68 5.76 8.71
CA ASP A 20 -11.73 6.67 9.84
C ASP A 20 -11.28 8.11 9.50
N THR A 21 -10.86 8.37 8.25
CA THR A 21 -10.37 9.70 7.82
C THR A 21 -11.50 10.55 7.26
N ASP A 22 -11.90 11.56 8.01
CA ASP A 22 -12.95 12.52 7.61
C ASP A 22 -12.38 13.80 6.96
N ASP A 23 -11.06 13.99 7.06
CA ASP A 23 -10.36 15.16 6.53
C ASP A 23 -9.83 14.92 5.11
N LEU A 24 -10.23 15.79 4.18
CA LEU A 24 -9.91 15.65 2.76
C LEU A 24 -8.40 15.75 2.50
N ASP A 25 -7.69 16.59 3.23
CA ASP A 25 -6.25 16.79 3.01
C ASP A 25 -5.44 15.59 3.54
N THR A 26 -5.85 15.03 4.68
CA THR A 26 -5.33 13.78 5.22
C THR A 26 -5.59 12.61 4.27
N LEU A 27 -6.79 12.50 3.71
CA LEU A 27 -7.11 11.45 2.72
C LEU A 27 -6.26 11.57 1.46
N LYS A 28 -6.05 12.80 0.96
CA LYS A 28 -5.16 13.06 -0.18
C LYS A 28 -3.71 12.70 0.13
N ALA A 29 -3.23 12.97 1.34
CA ALA A 29 -1.88 12.60 1.76
C ALA A 29 -1.71 11.08 1.80
N LEU A 30 -2.65 10.37 2.42
CA LEU A 30 -2.66 8.91 2.52
C LEU A 30 -2.72 8.25 1.13
N ALA A 31 -3.55 8.78 0.22
CA ALA A 31 -3.65 8.30 -1.15
C ALA A 31 -2.34 8.46 -1.93
N ARG A 32 -1.61 9.58 -1.73
CA ARG A 32 -0.30 9.81 -2.36
C ARG A 32 0.74 8.81 -1.87
N GLU A 33 0.76 8.54 -0.56
CA GLU A 33 1.67 7.58 0.04
C GLU A 33 1.42 6.16 -0.50
N LEU A 34 0.16 5.73 -0.54
CA LEU A 34 -0.21 4.44 -1.12
C LEU A 34 0.19 4.32 -2.59
N ALA A 35 0.03 5.39 -3.38
CA ALA A 35 0.44 5.40 -4.77
C ALA A 35 1.97 5.28 -4.93
N ASP A 36 2.75 5.98 -4.11
CA ASP A 36 4.22 5.88 -4.13
C ASP A 36 4.69 4.46 -3.75
N LEU A 37 4.12 3.88 -2.69
CA LEU A 37 4.42 2.51 -2.27
C LEU A 37 4.12 1.49 -3.37
N TYR A 38 2.98 1.62 -4.04
CA TYR A 38 2.62 0.74 -5.15
C TYR A 38 3.62 0.83 -6.32
N ILE A 39 4.01 2.04 -6.71
CA ILE A 39 4.98 2.24 -7.80
C ILE A 39 6.35 1.66 -7.42
N ARG A 40 6.81 1.89 -6.18
CA ARG A 40 8.07 1.31 -5.68
C ARG A 40 8.04 -0.20 -5.69
N GLN A 41 6.96 -0.82 -5.21
CA GLN A 41 6.80 -2.27 -5.23
C GLN A 41 6.85 -2.81 -6.67
N ARG A 42 6.14 -2.16 -7.60
CA ARG A 42 6.12 -2.55 -9.01
C ARG A 42 7.52 -2.43 -9.64
N ALA A 43 8.23 -1.34 -9.38
CA ALA A 43 9.58 -1.13 -9.86
C ALA A 43 10.55 -2.19 -9.31
N ALA A 44 10.53 -2.44 -8.00
CA ALA A 44 11.36 -3.47 -7.36
C ALA A 44 11.07 -4.88 -7.94
N THR A 45 9.79 -5.20 -8.15
CA THR A 45 9.38 -6.48 -8.77
C THR A 45 9.88 -6.59 -10.20
N ALA A 46 9.79 -5.51 -11.00
CA ALA A 46 10.29 -5.49 -12.37
C ALA A 46 11.81 -5.68 -12.42
N TRP A 47 12.56 -5.05 -11.50
CA TRP A 47 14.00 -5.24 -11.35
C TRP A 47 14.35 -6.70 -11.03
N VAL A 48 13.69 -7.32 -10.04
CA VAL A 48 13.94 -8.73 -9.68
C VAL A 48 13.65 -9.69 -10.83
N ILE A 49 12.67 -9.38 -11.68
CA ILE A 49 12.37 -10.17 -12.89
C ILE A 49 13.44 -9.97 -13.97
N ALA A 50 13.95 -8.74 -14.14
CA ALA A 50 14.96 -8.43 -15.14
C ALA A 50 16.38 -8.94 -14.78
N GLU A 51 16.67 -9.09 -13.48
CA GLU A 51 17.95 -9.62 -12.96
C GLU A 51 17.99 -11.16 -12.93
N LYS A 52 16.99 -11.84 -13.50
CA LYS A 52 16.87 -13.31 -13.60
C LYS A 52 17.06 -13.79 -15.04
#